data_AF-A0A6F8PT17-F1
#
_entry.id   AF-A0A6F8PT17-F1
#
_cell.length_a   1.000
_cell.length_b   1.000
_cell.length_c   1.000
_cell.angle_alpha   90.00
_cell.angle_beta   90.00
_cell.angle_gamma   90.00
#
_symmetry.space_group_name_H-M   'P 1'
#
loop_
_entity.id
_entity.type
_entity.pdbx_description
1 polymer ?
#
loop_
_entity_poly.entity_id
_entity_poly.type
_entity_poly.pdbx_seq_one_letter_code
_entity_poly.pdbx_strand_id
1 'polypeptide(L)'
;MANITIDGKEYDLESLSDNARAQLGSMRVADQEIAQLQSKMALAQTARNAYARGLAQNLPEKEASANKKKDVVTIDGKKYNTEDFSEDAKKQIGMLRLTDQKLTALQAELAMANMARVAYGQALKAELNAK
;
A
#
# COMPACT_ATOMS: atom_id res chain seq x y z
N MET A 1 12.74 36.27 3.99
CA MET A 1 12.97 35.34 2.88
C MET A 1 12.73 33.94 3.41
N ALA A 2 11.86 33.17 2.74
CA ALA A 2 11.67 31.77 3.10
C ALA A 2 12.79 30.98 2.43
N ASN A 3 13.58 30.25 3.20
CA ASN A 3 14.65 29.42 2.67
C ASN A 3 14.24 27.96 2.69
N ILE A 4 14.74 27.19 1.72
CA ILE A 4 14.61 25.72 1.71
C ILE A 4 15.99 25.10 1.59
N THR A 5 16.15 23.95 2.24
CA THR A 5 17.36 23.15 2.13
C THR A 5 17.12 21.99 1.17
N ILE A 6 17.91 21.92 0.10
CA ILE A 6 17.88 20.82 -0.89
C ILE A 6 19.30 20.27 -0.98
N ASP A 7 19.47 18.96 -0.77
CA ASP A 7 20.78 18.29 -0.74
C ASP A 7 21.82 18.97 0.18
N GLY A 8 21.36 19.54 1.30
CA GLY A 8 22.22 20.24 2.27
C GLY A 8 22.65 21.65 1.88
N LYS A 9 22.19 22.18 0.74
CA LYS A 9 22.38 23.58 0.33
C LYS A 9 21.12 24.39 0.59
N GLU A 10 21.30 25.61 1.10
CA GLU A 10 20.21 26.54 1.35
C GLU A 10 19.92 27.37 0.10
N TYR A 11 18.65 27.47 -0.27
CA TYR A 11 18.16 28.24 -1.40
C TYR A 11 17.08 29.20 -0.93
N ASP A 12 17.15 30.45 -1.35
CA ASP A 12 16.05 31.40 -1.19
C ASP A 12 14.93 31.03 -2.15
N LEU A 13 13.72 30.81 -1.63
CA LEU A 13 12.56 30.41 -2.42
C LEU A 13 12.22 31.45 -3.50
N GLU A 14 12.47 32.73 -3.22
CA GLU A 14 12.20 33.83 -4.15
C GLU A 14 13.22 33.89 -5.29
N SER A 15 14.41 33.31 -5.08
CA SER A 15 15.46 33.22 -6.10
C SER A 15 15.26 32.07 -7.11
N LEU A 16 14.31 31.16 -6.84
CA LEU A 16 14.05 29.99 -7.68
C LEU A 16 13.36 30.37 -9.00
N SER A 17 13.70 29.67 -10.09
CA SER A 17 12.96 29.78 -11.34
C SER A 17 11.50 29.33 -11.17
N ASP A 18 10.61 29.78 -12.04
CA ASP A 18 9.22 29.31 -12.07
C ASP A 18 9.14 27.79 -12.23
N ASN A 19 10.01 27.22 -13.07
CA ASN A 19 10.09 25.78 -13.25
C ASN A 19 10.55 25.07 -11.97
N ALA A 20 11.60 25.56 -11.29
CA ALA A 20 12.05 25.00 -10.01
C ALA A 20 10.95 25.07 -8.94
N ARG A 21 10.20 26.18 -8.84
CA ARG A 21 9.05 26.29 -7.93
C ARG A 21 7.94 25.30 -8.28
N ALA A 22 7.68 25.09 -9.57
CA ALA A 22 6.71 24.10 -10.04
C ALA A 22 7.14 22.66 -9.68
N GLN A 23 8.40 22.28 -9.90
CA GLN A 23 8.92 20.96 -9.50
C GLN A 23 8.84 20.74 -7.99
N LEU A 24 9.18 21.76 -7.19
CA LEU A 24 9.03 21.71 -5.73
C LEU A 24 7.57 21.53 -5.30
N GLY A 25 6.64 22.22 -5.96
CA GLY A 25 5.20 22.05 -5.74
C GLY A 25 4.75 20.63 -6.04
N SER A 26 5.10 20.10 -7.22
CA SER A 26 4.77 18.73 -7.61
C SER A 26 5.36 17.67 -6.68
N MET A 27 6.59 17.88 -6.18
CA MET A 27 7.20 16.99 -5.19
C MET A 27 6.40 16.97 -3.88
N ARG A 28 5.93 18.12 -3.38
CA ARG A 28 5.08 18.20 -2.19
C ARG A 28 3.74 17.51 -2.37
N VAL A 29 3.14 17.62 -3.57
CA VAL A 29 1.90 16.89 -3.90
C VAL A 29 2.16 15.38 -3.89
N ALA A 30 3.27 14.91 -4.47
CA ALA A 30 3.64 13.50 -4.43
C ALA A 30 3.89 13.02 -2.98
N ASP A 31 4.54 13.82 -2.14
CA ASP A 31 4.73 13.51 -0.71
C ASP A 31 3.40 13.36 0.03
N GLN A 32 2.42 14.24 -0.24
CA GLN A 32 1.08 14.15 0.34
C GLN A 32 0.35 12.87 -0.12
N GLU A 33 0.43 12.53 -1.40
CA GLU A 33 -0.19 11.32 -1.94
C GLU A 33 0.44 10.05 -1.32
N ILE A 34 1.77 10.01 -1.21
CA ILE A 34 2.49 8.92 -0.54
C ILE A 34 1.98 8.72 0.89
N ALA A 35 1.84 9.80 1.67
CA ALA A 35 1.33 9.72 3.04
C ALA A 35 -0.12 9.21 3.10
N GLN A 36 -0.98 9.65 2.16
CA GLN A 36 -2.35 9.16 2.07
C GLN A 36 -2.42 7.67 1.71
N LEU A 37 -1.61 7.22 0.76
CA LEU A 37 -1.54 5.82 0.35
C LEU A 37 -1.07 4.93 1.49
N GLN A 38 -0.06 5.35 2.25
CA GLN A 38 0.40 4.63 3.45
C GLN A 38 -0.71 4.52 4.51
N SER A 39 -1.49 5.58 4.74
CA SER A 39 -2.64 5.55 5.63
C SER A 39 -3.72 4.55 5.15
N LYS A 40 -4.05 4.57 3.85
CA LYS A 40 -4.99 3.61 3.24
C LYS A 40 -4.49 2.17 3.37
N MET A 41 -3.18 1.93 3.24
CA MET A 41 -2.58 0.61 3.44
C MET A 41 -2.72 0.15 4.90
N ALA A 42 -2.48 1.03 5.88
CA ALA A 42 -2.67 0.69 7.30
C ALA A 42 -4.12 0.32 7.63
N LEU A 43 -5.09 1.04 7.07
CA LEU A 43 -6.51 0.71 7.19
C LEU A 43 -6.84 -0.65 6.57
N ALA A 44 -6.36 -0.91 5.35
CA ALA A 44 -6.56 -2.20 4.68
C ALA A 44 -5.92 -3.36 5.47
N GLN A 45 -4.73 -3.17 6.03
CA GLN A 45 -4.07 -4.17 6.87
C GLN A 45 -4.86 -4.47 8.15
N THR A 46 -5.46 -3.43 8.76
CA THR A 46 -6.33 -3.60 9.93
C THR A 46 -7.57 -4.42 9.58
N ALA A 47 -8.22 -4.12 8.44
CA ALA A 47 -9.35 -4.90 7.94
C ALA A 47 -8.96 -6.36 7.67
N ARG A 48 -7.81 -6.58 7.02
CA ARG A 48 -7.27 -7.93 6.76
C ARG A 48 -7.11 -8.72 8.05
N ASN A 49 -6.50 -8.12 9.07
CA ASN A 49 -6.28 -8.76 10.36
C ASN A 49 -7.61 -9.11 11.06
N ALA A 50 -8.62 -8.24 10.94
CA ALA A 50 -9.95 -8.51 11.50
C ALA A 50 -10.63 -9.70 10.79
N TYR A 51 -10.60 -9.75 9.45
CA TYR A 51 -11.16 -10.87 8.71
C TYR A 51 -10.41 -12.19 8.96
N ALA A 52 -9.08 -12.15 9.11
CA ALA A 52 -8.28 -13.33 9.45
C ALA A 52 -8.63 -13.88 10.83
N ARG A 53 -8.78 -13.01 11.84
CA ARG A 53 -9.24 -13.41 13.18
C ARG A 53 -10.65 -13.99 13.15
N GLY A 54 -11.56 -13.34 12.42
CA GLY A 54 -12.91 -13.86 12.23
C GLY A 54 -12.90 -15.25 11.59
N LEU A 55 -12.08 -15.46 10.56
CA LEU A 55 -11.95 -16.74 9.89
C LEU A 55 -11.45 -17.82 10.84
N ALA A 56 -10.40 -17.54 11.62
CA ALA A 56 -9.85 -18.46 12.60
C ALA A 56 -10.90 -18.92 13.64
N GLN A 57 -11.83 -18.04 14.02
CA GLN A 57 -12.91 -18.35 14.97
C GLN A 57 -14.04 -19.19 14.33
N ASN A 58 -14.14 -19.21 13.01
CA ASN A 58 -15.19 -19.90 12.26
C ASN A 58 -14.64 -21.07 11.42
N LEU A 59 -13.42 -21.54 11.73
CA LEU A 59 -12.86 -22.72 11.07
C LEU A 59 -13.67 -23.97 11.45
N PRO A 60 -13.86 -24.91 10.51
CA PRO A 60 -14.41 -26.21 10.83
C PRO A 60 -13.55 -26.92 11.90
N GLU A 61 -14.19 -27.61 12.85
CA GLU A 61 -13.47 -28.38 13.87
C GLU A 61 -12.65 -29.53 13.29
N LYS A 62 -13.09 -30.06 12.14
CA LYS A 62 -12.45 -31.19 11.47
C LYS A 62 -11.61 -30.73 10.30
N GLU A 63 -10.38 -31.21 10.26
CA GLU A 63 -9.54 -31.11 9.07
C GLU A 63 -10.13 -31.94 7.92
N ALA A 64 -9.80 -31.55 6.70
CA ALA A 64 -10.16 -32.30 5.51
C ALA A 64 -9.60 -33.72 5.59
N SER A 65 -10.39 -34.70 5.14
CA SER A 65 -9.92 -36.07 4.96
C SER A 65 -8.65 -36.11 4.11
N ALA A 66 -7.69 -36.97 4.47
CA ALA A 66 -6.41 -37.15 3.76
C ALA A 66 -6.58 -37.45 2.26
N ASN A 67 -7.72 -38.03 1.87
CA ASN A 67 -8.03 -38.37 0.47
C ASN A 67 -8.76 -37.25 -0.30
N LYS A 68 -9.22 -36.19 0.36
CA LYS A 68 -9.91 -35.05 -0.29
C LYS A 68 -8.85 -34.18 -0.99
N LYS A 69 -8.98 -34.04 -2.31
CA LYS A 69 -8.06 -33.23 -3.14
C LYS A 69 -8.69 -31.96 -3.72
N LYS A 70 -10.02 -31.96 -3.91
CA LYS A 70 -10.80 -30.80 -4.38
C LYS A 70 -11.39 -30.06 -3.18
N ASP A 71 -11.62 -28.77 -3.34
CA ASP A 71 -12.28 -27.94 -2.32
C ASP A 71 -11.51 -27.93 -1.00
N VAL A 72 -10.18 -28.07 -1.07
CA VAL A 72 -9.31 -28.03 0.10
C VAL A 72 -8.51 -26.75 0.11
N VAL A 73 -8.60 -26.02 1.21
CA VAL A 73 -7.72 -24.89 1.52
C VAL A 73 -6.76 -25.27 2.64
N THR A 74 -5.55 -24.72 2.61
CA THR A 74 -4.58 -24.89 3.70
C THR A 74 -4.54 -23.60 4.51
N ILE A 75 -4.84 -23.68 5.80
CA ILE A 75 -4.84 -22.57 6.75
C ILE A 75 -3.98 -23.02 7.94
N ASP A 76 -2.95 -22.25 8.26
CA ASP A 76 -1.98 -22.57 9.32
C ASP A 76 -1.39 -23.99 9.24
N GLY A 77 -1.12 -24.45 8.02
CA GLY A 77 -0.57 -25.79 7.74
C GLY A 77 -1.58 -26.94 7.83
N LYS A 78 -2.82 -26.67 8.25
CA LYS A 78 -3.92 -27.63 8.31
C LYS A 78 -4.78 -27.56 7.06
N LYS A 79 -5.26 -28.71 6.60
CA LYS A 79 -6.13 -28.80 5.42
C LYS A 79 -7.57 -28.76 5.87
N TYR A 80 -8.40 -27.97 5.20
CA TYR A 80 -9.83 -27.87 5.49
C TYR A 80 -10.64 -27.99 4.20
N ASN A 81 -11.77 -28.69 4.27
CA ASN A 81 -12.70 -28.79 3.15
C ASN A 81 -13.59 -27.55 3.15
N THR A 82 -13.57 -26.75 2.09
CA THR A 82 -14.32 -25.49 1.98
C THR A 82 -15.82 -25.68 1.97
N GLU A 83 -16.31 -26.88 1.67
CA GLU A 83 -17.73 -27.21 1.78
C GLU A 83 -18.22 -27.21 3.23
N ASP A 84 -17.32 -27.49 4.19
CA ASP A 84 -17.62 -27.55 5.62
C ASP A 84 -17.61 -26.15 6.27
N PHE A 85 -17.30 -25.11 5.49
CA PHE A 85 -17.22 -23.75 6.00
C PHE A 85 -18.62 -23.17 6.15
N SER A 86 -18.84 -22.45 7.25
CA SER A 86 -20.04 -21.63 7.40
C SER A 86 -20.07 -20.54 6.33
N GLU A 87 -21.27 -20.00 6.07
CA GLU A 87 -21.42 -18.86 5.16
C GLU A 87 -20.61 -17.64 5.63
N ASP A 88 -20.45 -17.44 6.93
CA ASP A 88 -19.65 -16.36 7.47
C ASP A 88 -18.14 -16.58 7.25
N ALA A 89 -17.65 -17.82 7.40
CA ALA A 89 -16.27 -18.16 7.07
C ALA A 89 -15.99 -17.97 5.57
N LYS A 90 -16.90 -18.37 4.69
CA LYS A 90 -16.80 -18.12 3.24
C LYS A 90 -16.77 -16.62 2.91
N LYS A 91 -17.64 -15.82 3.54
CA LYS A 91 -17.62 -14.35 3.41
C LYS A 91 -16.27 -13.77 3.85
N GLN A 92 -15.74 -14.20 4.99
CA GLN A 92 -14.45 -13.74 5.50
C GLN A 92 -13.29 -14.08 4.56
N ILE A 93 -13.28 -15.27 3.94
CA ILE A 93 -12.30 -15.61 2.89
C ILE A 93 -12.44 -14.67 1.69
N GLY A 94 -13.66 -14.40 1.24
CA GLY A 94 -13.91 -13.45 0.15
C GLY A 94 -13.38 -12.05 0.47
N MET A 95 -13.65 -11.56 1.68
CA MET A 95 -13.19 -10.26 2.15
C MET A 95 -11.67 -10.21 2.33
N LEU A 96 -11.03 -11.29 2.79
CA LEU A 96 -9.57 -11.41 2.86
C LEU A 96 -8.96 -11.28 1.47
N ARG A 97 -9.45 -12.05 0.49
CA ARG A 97 -8.96 -12.00 -0.89
C ARG A 97 -9.12 -10.61 -1.50
N LEU A 98 -10.26 -9.97 -1.28
CA LEU A 98 -10.49 -8.60 -1.76
C LEU A 98 -9.54 -7.60 -1.10
N THR A 99 -9.30 -7.76 0.21
CA THR A 99 -8.38 -6.88 0.94
C THR A 99 -6.93 -7.09 0.47
N ASP A 100 -6.52 -8.32 0.18
CA ASP A 100 -5.19 -8.63 -0.38
C ASP A 100 -4.99 -8.03 -1.77
N GLN A 101 -6.03 -8.07 -2.62
CA GLN A 101 -6.01 -7.39 -3.91
C GLN A 101 -5.87 -5.88 -3.74
N LYS A 102 -6.59 -5.28 -2.80
CA LYS A 102 -6.51 -3.84 -2.51
C LYS A 102 -5.14 -3.44 -1.95
N LEU A 103 -4.55 -4.24 -1.08
CA LEU A 103 -3.19 -4.00 -0.57
C LEU A 103 -2.16 -4.03 -1.70
N THR A 104 -2.28 -4.99 -2.62
CA THR A 104 -1.42 -5.05 -3.82
C THR A 104 -1.57 -3.81 -4.69
N ALA A 105 -2.81 -3.36 -4.94
CA ALA A 105 -3.08 -2.16 -5.73
C ALA A 105 -2.51 -0.89 -5.07
N LEU A 106 -2.73 -0.70 -3.77
CA LEU A 106 -2.19 0.42 -3.01
C LEU A 106 -0.65 0.43 -3.01
N GLN A 107 -0.02 -0.74 -2.96
CA GLN A 107 1.43 -0.85 -3.05
C GLN A 107 1.95 -0.43 -4.44
N ALA A 108 1.24 -0.78 -5.51
CA ALA A 108 1.58 -0.33 -6.86
C ALA A 108 1.41 1.19 -7.02
N GLU A 109 0.32 1.76 -6.50
CA GLU A 109 0.10 3.22 -6.47
C GLU A 109 1.20 3.94 -5.69
N LEU A 110 1.58 3.40 -4.53
CA LEU A 110 2.67 3.95 -3.70
C LEU A 110 4.00 3.95 -4.47
N ALA A 111 4.30 2.88 -5.22
CA ALA A 111 5.50 2.83 -6.05
C ALA A 111 5.49 3.90 -7.15
N MET A 112 4.36 4.11 -7.81
CA MET A 112 4.20 5.15 -8.83
C MET A 112 4.37 6.56 -8.23
N ALA A 113 3.76 6.84 -7.09
CA ALA A 113 3.90 8.12 -6.40
C ALA A 113 5.35 8.39 -5.97
N ASN A 114 6.05 7.37 -5.46
CA ASN A 114 7.48 7.46 -5.15
C ASN A 114 8.33 7.75 -6.40
N MET A 115 8.05 7.09 -7.53
CA MET A 115 8.76 7.34 -8.77
C MET A 115 8.54 8.78 -9.26
N ALA A 116 7.30 9.27 -9.21
CA ALA A 116 6.97 10.66 -9.54
C ALA A 116 7.72 11.65 -8.66
N ARG A 117 7.72 11.43 -7.33
CA ARG A 117 8.49 12.23 -6.37
C ARG A 117 9.97 12.29 -6.73
N VAL A 118 10.59 11.14 -7.03
CA VAL A 118 12.01 11.06 -7.43
C VAL A 118 12.25 11.83 -8.73
N ALA A 119 11.37 11.70 -9.72
CA ALA A 119 11.50 12.41 -10.99
C ALA A 119 11.42 13.93 -10.81
N TYR A 120 10.47 14.43 -10.00
CA TYR A 120 10.37 15.85 -9.67
C TYR A 120 11.62 16.36 -8.91
N GLY A 121 12.16 15.57 -7.99
CA GLY A 121 13.41 15.89 -7.30
C GLY A 121 14.62 15.97 -8.23
N GLN A 122 14.73 15.05 -9.19
CA GLN A 122 15.78 15.07 -10.21
C GLN A 122 15.66 16.29 -11.13
N ALA A 123 14.45 16.62 -11.58
CA ALA A 123 14.18 17.81 -12.39
C ALA A 123 14.52 19.09 -11.64
N LEU A 124 14.12 19.19 -10.36
CA LEU A 124 14.48 20.33 -9.50
C LEU A 124 16.00 20.46 -9.36
N LYS A 125 16.71 19.36 -9.12
CA LYS A 125 18.17 19.38 -9.03
C LYS A 125 18.84 19.84 -10.32
N ALA A 126 18.33 19.44 -11.48
CA ALA A 126 18.83 19.88 -12.77
C ALA A 126 18.67 21.40 -12.95
N GLU A 127 17.50 21.95 -12.60
CA GLU A 127 17.23 23.40 -12.63
C GLU A 127 18.15 24.19 -11.70
N LEU A 128 18.43 23.67 -10.50
CA LEU A 128 19.30 24.33 -9.53
C LEU A 128 20.78 24.30 -9.92
N ASN A 129 21.23 23.28 -10.66
CA ASN A 129 22.62 23.15 -11.13
C ASN A 129 22.88 23.91 -12.44
N ALA A 130 21.83 24.28 -13.17
CA ALA A 130 21.93 25.07 -14.40
C ALA A 130 22.06 26.58 -14.15
N LYS A 131 21.94 27.02 -12.89
CA LYS A 131 22.22 28.37 -12.39
C LYS A 131 23.60 28.44 -11.75
#